data_AF-A0AAD2HZR3-F1
#
_entry.id   AF-A0AAD2HZR3-F1
#
_cell.length_a   1.000
_cell.length_b   1.000
_cell.length_c   1.000
_cell.angle_alpha   90.00
_cell.angle_beta   90.00
_cell.angle_gamma   90.00
#
_symmetry.space_group_name_H-M   'P 1'
#
loop_
_entity.id
_entity.type
_entity.pdbx_description
1 polymer ?
#
loop_
_entity_poly.entity_id
_entity_poly.type
_entity_poly.pdbx_seq_one_letter_code
_entity_poly.pdbx_strand_id
1 'polypeptide(L)'
;MGVNATTEEYPSLLWIAIPSVLLLSGFLARKWYLQRRLRVHGIGKGAPGFQTNVRRVRVTPEIMARIQRGEDVSPEEIAAASARMDAEERGETVAPLPAKSETSRPSKTKSSTAAIAKDSETDSANEWLPESITAPKKRTKGKRK
;
A
#
# COMPACT_ATOMS: atom_id res chain seq x y z
N MET A 1 -45.93 35.15 -7.01
CA MET A 1 -45.03 34.02 -7.30
C MET A 1 -44.28 33.70 -6.02
N GLY A 2 -44.56 32.56 -5.40
CA GLY A 2 -43.92 32.16 -4.16
C GLY A 2 -44.85 31.24 -3.39
N VAL A 3 -44.69 29.94 -3.58
CA VAL A 3 -45.26 28.94 -2.68
C VAL A 3 -44.09 28.11 -2.19
N ASN A 4 -43.73 28.37 -0.92
CA ASN A 4 -42.66 27.71 -0.17
C ASN A 4 -43.12 26.30 0.25
N ALA A 5 -43.19 25.36 -0.70
CA ALA A 5 -43.79 24.04 -0.47
C ALA A 5 -42.75 22.92 -0.24
N THR A 6 -41.60 23.17 0.39
CA THR A 6 -40.54 22.14 0.47
C THR A 6 -40.08 21.77 1.88
N THR A 7 -40.54 22.46 2.93
CA THR A 7 -40.06 22.22 4.30
C THR A 7 -41.04 21.47 5.19
N GLU A 8 -42.33 21.44 4.86
CA GLU A 8 -43.39 20.81 5.68
C GLU A 8 -43.65 19.34 5.28
N GLU A 9 -43.16 18.90 4.12
CA GLU A 9 -43.61 17.67 3.47
C GLU A 9 -42.84 16.39 3.89
N TYR A 10 -41.77 16.51 4.70
CA TYR A 10 -40.91 15.36 5.04
C TYR A 10 -40.47 15.26 6.52
N PRO A 11 -41.38 15.38 7.51
CA PRO A 11 -41.03 15.10 8.91
C PRO A 11 -40.56 13.65 9.10
N SER A 12 -41.09 12.70 8.34
CA SER A 12 -40.73 11.28 8.39
C SER A 12 -39.36 10.97 7.80
N LEU A 13 -38.92 11.73 6.80
CA LEU A 13 -37.62 11.51 6.13
C LEU A 13 -36.46 11.88 7.06
N LEU A 14 -36.68 12.88 7.91
CA LEU A 14 -35.73 13.33 8.92
C LEU A 14 -35.49 12.24 9.99
N TRP A 15 -36.54 11.52 10.41
CA TRP A 15 -36.44 10.37 11.33
C TRP A 15 -35.69 9.16 10.74
N ILE A 16 -35.65 9.03 9.42
CA ILE A 16 -34.88 7.97 8.72
C ILE A 16 -33.45 8.44 8.42
N ALA A 17 -33.28 9.72 8.06
CA ALA A 17 -32.00 10.31 7.72
C ALA A 17 -31.09 10.50 8.94
N ILE A 18 -31.61 10.98 10.08
CA ILE A 18 -30.81 11.16 11.31
C ILE A 18 -30.06 9.88 11.70
N PRO A 19 -30.72 8.72 11.93
CA PRO A 19 -30.02 7.53 12.40
C PRO A 19 -29.05 6.98 11.36
N SER A 20 -29.37 7.06 10.07
CA SER A 20 -28.47 6.60 8.99
C SER A 20 -27.21 7.46 8.88
N VAL A 21 -27.35 8.79 8.99
CA VAL A 21 -26.22 9.73 9.00
C VAL A 21 -25.37 9.56 10.27
N LEU A 22 -25.99 9.36 11.43
CA LEU A 22 -25.25 9.11 12.68
C LEU A 22 -24.44 7.80 12.62
N LEU A 23 -25.03 6.72 12.08
CA LEU A 23 -24.33 5.46 11.89
C LEU A 23 -23.16 5.59 10.92
N LEU A 24 -23.36 6.30 9.79
CA LEU A 24 -22.30 6.52 8.81
C LEU A 24 -21.18 7.40 9.38
N SER A 25 -21.54 8.48 10.07
CA SER A 25 -20.61 9.38 10.74
C SER A 25 -19.78 8.64 11.80
N GLY A 26 -20.44 7.89 12.69
CA GLY A 26 -19.78 7.08 13.70
C GLY A 26 -18.85 6.03 13.09
N PHE A 27 -19.25 5.39 11.99
CA PHE A 27 -18.42 4.44 11.27
C PHE A 27 -17.16 5.09 10.68
N LEU A 28 -17.30 6.25 10.02
CA LEU A 28 -16.18 6.99 9.44
C LEU A 28 -15.23 7.51 10.52
N ALA A 29 -15.78 8.07 11.61
CA ALA A 29 -15.00 8.54 12.76
C ALA A 29 -14.21 7.40 13.41
N ARG A 30 -14.84 6.23 13.62
CA ARG A 30 -14.18 5.03 14.15
C ARG A 30 -13.06 4.55 13.23
N LYS A 31 -13.30 4.51 11.92
CA LYS A 31 -12.29 4.10 10.93
C LYS A 31 -11.08 5.04 10.98
N TRP A 32 -11.32 6.34 11.00
CA TRP A 32 -10.26 7.34 11.08
C TRP A 32 -9.48 7.25 12.40
N TYR A 33 -10.17 7.11 13.53
CA TYR A 33 -9.56 6.95 14.85
C TYR A 33 -8.66 5.71 14.92
N LEU A 34 -9.13 4.55 14.45
CA LEU A 34 -8.33 3.33 14.42
C LEU A 34 -7.11 3.46 13.52
N GLN A 35 -7.26 4.08 12.35
CA GLN A 35 -6.14 4.34 11.45
C GLN A 35 -5.10 5.28 12.09
N ARG A 36 -5.54 6.34 12.78
CA ARG A 36 -4.66 7.25 13.51
C ARG A 36 -3.96 6.54 14.67
N ARG A 37 -4.71 5.76 15.45
CA ARG A 37 -4.16 4.97 16.57
C ARG A 37 -3.13 3.96 16.10
N LEU A 38 -3.34 3.28 14.97
CA LEU A 38 -2.34 2.38 14.38
C LEU A 38 -1.13 3.15 13.81
N ARG A 39 -1.30 4.39 13.37
CA ARG A 39 -0.14 5.22 12.95
C ARG A 39 0.71 5.67 14.12
N VAL A 40 0.11 5.98 15.26
CA VAL A 40 0.82 6.49 16.44
C VAL A 40 1.31 5.35 17.34
N HIS A 41 0.44 4.38 17.62
CA HIS A 41 0.63 3.25 18.55
C HIS A 41 0.42 1.89 17.86
N GLY A 42 0.62 1.80 16.55
CA GLY A 42 0.54 0.53 15.83
C GLY A 42 1.54 -0.49 16.33
N ILE A 43 1.40 -1.72 15.84
CA ILE A 43 2.23 -2.85 16.24
C ILE A 43 3.71 -2.46 16.15
N GLY A 44 4.38 -2.52 17.31
CA GLY A 44 5.79 -2.19 17.51
C GLY A 44 6.08 -0.71 17.85
N LYS A 45 5.22 0.26 17.55
CA LYS A 45 5.51 1.68 17.85
C LYS A 45 5.47 1.97 19.35
N GLY A 46 6.62 2.33 19.92
CA GLY A 46 6.76 2.75 21.32
C GLY A 46 7.16 1.67 22.32
N ALA A 47 7.52 0.46 21.86
CA ALA A 47 8.15 -0.52 22.76
C ALA A 47 9.58 -0.06 23.10
N PRO A 48 9.92 0.16 24.39
CA PRO A 48 11.26 0.58 24.78
C PRO A 48 12.28 -0.48 24.35
N GLY A 49 13.28 -0.06 23.57
CA GLY A 49 14.31 -0.95 23.02
C GLY A 49 14.00 -1.55 21.64
N PHE A 50 12.80 -1.36 21.08
CA PHE A 50 12.51 -1.78 19.71
C PHE A 50 12.58 -0.57 18.77
N GLN A 51 13.59 -0.54 17.89
CA GLN A 51 13.69 0.47 16.83
C GLN A 51 12.59 0.21 15.79
N THR A 52 11.40 0.72 16.07
CA THR A 52 10.31 0.75 15.08
C THR A 52 10.42 1.96 14.20
N ASN A 53 9.74 1.92 13.04
CA ASN A 53 9.77 2.97 12.02
C ASN A 53 11.02 2.96 11.11
N VAL A 54 11.71 1.81 11.00
CA VAL A 54 12.76 1.64 9.99
C VAL A 54 12.12 1.58 8.60
N ARG A 55 12.55 2.47 7.70
CA ARG A 55 12.10 2.51 6.31
C ARG A 55 12.98 1.59 5.48
N ARG A 56 12.38 0.83 4.55
CA ARG A 56 13.13 0.09 3.54
C ARG A 56 13.80 1.10 2.59
N VAL A 57 15.13 1.11 2.56
CA VAL A 57 15.93 1.92 1.64
C VAL A 57 16.15 1.11 0.37
N ARG A 58 15.95 1.73 -0.80
CA ARG A 58 16.31 1.11 -2.08
C ARG A 58 17.82 1.20 -2.25
N VAL A 59 18.47 0.06 -2.48
CA VAL A 59 19.91 0.00 -2.70
C VAL A 59 20.19 0.19 -4.18
N THR A 60 21.15 1.05 -4.52
CA THR A 60 21.56 1.28 -5.92
C THR A 60 22.24 0.02 -6.49
N PRO A 61 22.16 -0.21 -7.81
CA PRO A 61 22.72 -1.42 -8.43
C PRO A 61 24.24 -1.55 -8.20
N GLU A 62 24.97 -0.44 -8.13
CA GLU A 62 26.42 -0.42 -7.87
C GLU A 62 26.76 -0.93 -6.47
N ILE A 63 26.01 -0.47 -5.47
CA ILE A 63 26.18 -0.91 -4.08
C ILE A 63 25.75 -2.36 -3.91
N MET A 64 24.70 -2.78 -4.61
CA MET A 64 24.26 -4.17 -4.61
C MET A 64 25.33 -5.12 -5.15
N ALA A 65 26.01 -4.74 -6.23
CA ALA A 65 27.11 -5.52 -6.79
C ALA A 65 28.32 -5.59 -5.85
N ARG A 66 28.58 -4.55 -5.05
CA ARG A 66 29.64 -4.55 -4.02
C ARG A 66 29.30 -5.50 -2.86
N ILE A 67 28.06 -5.44 -2.37
CA ILE A 67 27.57 -6.35 -1.35
C ILE A 67 27.65 -7.81 -1.84
N GLN A 68 27.27 -8.06 -3.10
CA GLN A 68 27.34 -9.40 -3.68
C GLN A 68 28.79 -9.92 -3.84
N ARG A 69 29.76 -9.02 -4.02
CA ARG A 69 31.20 -9.34 -4.00
C ARG A 69 31.77 -9.58 -2.60
N GLY A 70 30.98 -9.32 -1.55
CA GLY A 70 31.43 -9.45 -0.16
C GLY A 70 32.31 -8.28 0.32
N GLU A 71 32.18 -7.11 -0.32
CA GLU A 71 32.86 -5.87 0.12
C GLU A 71 32.07 -5.24 1.28
N ASP A 72 32.77 -4.79 2.33
CA ASP A 72 32.15 -4.13 3.48
C ASP A 72 31.72 -2.70 3.11
N VAL A 73 30.43 -2.53 2.82
CA VAL A 73 29.83 -1.22 2.50
C VAL A 73 29.27 -0.58 3.77
N SER A 74 29.69 0.64 4.06
CA SER A 74 29.19 1.37 5.23
C SER A 74 27.72 1.82 5.06
N PRO A 75 26.92 1.90 6.14
CA PRO A 75 25.54 2.39 6.07
C PRO A 75 25.40 3.80 5.49
N GLU A 76 26.41 4.65 5.71
CA GLU A 76 26.44 6.02 5.20
C GLU A 76 26.59 6.07 3.67
N GLU A 77 27.35 5.15 3.09
CA GLU A 77 27.48 5.02 1.62
C GLU A 77 26.16 4.60 0.98
N ILE A 78 25.43 3.65 1.59
CA ILE A 78 24.12 3.21 1.11
C ILE A 78 23.13 4.39 1.15
N ALA A 79 23.14 5.17 2.23
CA ALA A 79 22.29 6.36 2.37
C ALA A 79 22.64 7.45 1.36
N ALA A 80 23.93 7.72 1.14
CA ALA A 80 24.38 8.71 0.17
C ALA A 80 24.04 8.30 -1.27
N ALA A 81 24.26 7.03 -1.63
CA ALA A 81 23.95 6.51 -2.97
C ALA A 81 22.45 6.52 -3.25
N SER A 82 21.62 6.09 -2.29
CA SER A 82 20.16 6.13 -2.42
C SER A 82 19.64 7.57 -2.50
N ALA A 83 20.20 8.52 -1.75
CA ALA A 83 19.81 9.92 -1.81
C ALA A 83 20.16 10.58 -3.16
N ARG A 84 21.27 10.21 -3.79
CA ARG A 84 21.66 10.69 -5.13
C ARG A 84 20.68 10.23 -6.20
N MET A 85 20.35 8.93 -6.22
CA MET A 85 19.36 8.36 -7.13
C MET A 85 17.97 8.98 -6.95
N ASP A 86 17.52 9.17 -5.70
CA ASP A 86 16.24 9.83 -5.40
C ASP A 86 16.22 11.30 -5.89
N ALA A 87 17.36 11.99 -5.94
CA ALA A 87 17.47 13.35 -6.45
C ALA A 87 17.45 13.41 -7.98
N GLU A 88 18.10 12.45 -8.64
CA GLU A 88 18.10 12.30 -10.10
C GLU A 88 16.68 11.98 -10.62
N GLU A 89 15.97 11.01 -10.01
CA GLU A 89 14.58 10.69 -10.37
C GLU A 89 13.62 11.89 -10.22
N ARG A 90 13.88 12.77 -9.24
CA ARG A 90 13.07 13.98 -9.04
C ARG A 90 13.41 15.07 -10.08
N GLY A 91 14.67 15.19 -10.48
CA GLY A 91 15.14 16.17 -11.45
C GLY A 91 14.66 15.91 -12.89
N GLU A 92 14.42 14.66 -13.26
CA GLU A 92 13.98 14.27 -14.62
C GLU A 92 12.49 14.55 -14.90
N THR A 93 11.72 15.02 -13.93
CA THR A 93 10.27 15.28 -14.09
C THR A 93 9.91 16.68 -14.64
N VAL A 94 10.89 17.47 -15.11
CA VAL A 94 10.69 18.79 -15.75
C VAL A 94 11.09 18.73 -17.24
N ALA A 95 10.09 18.53 -18.13
CA ALA A 95 10.15 18.29 -19.60
C ALA A 95 10.48 19.56 -20.49
N PRO A 96 10.53 19.58 -21.88
CA PRO A 96 9.96 18.66 -22.90
C PRO A 96 10.60 18.45 -24.35
N LEU A 97 10.35 17.25 -24.97
CA LEU A 97 10.10 16.87 -26.41
C LEU A 97 11.11 17.19 -27.58
N PRO A 98 10.97 16.65 -28.83
CA PRO A 98 11.01 15.25 -29.33
C PRO A 98 11.92 15.04 -30.58
N ALA A 99 12.49 13.84 -30.81
CA ALA A 99 13.04 13.45 -32.13
C ALA A 99 12.91 11.94 -32.43
N LYS A 100 12.38 11.66 -33.63
CA LYS A 100 12.09 10.38 -34.33
C LYS A 100 13.36 9.49 -34.48
N SER A 101 13.37 8.17 -34.72
CA SER A 101 12.51 7.22 -35.48
C SER A 101 12.95 5.78 -35.14
N GLU A 102 12.07 4.86 -34.70
CA GLU A 102 11.33 3.81 -35.45
C GLU A 102 12.02 2.45 -35.66
N THR A 103 11.20 1.39 -35.59
CA THR A 103 11.41 -0.03 -36.01
C THR A 103 11.90 -0.94 -34.87
N SER A 104 11.18 -1.95 -34.36
CA SER A 104 10.12 -2.80 -34.92
C SER A 104 9.23 -3.37 -33.83
N ARG A 105 7.92 -3.43 -34.09
CA ARG A 105 6.94 -4.26 -33.36
C ARG A 105 6.41 -5.32 -34.32
N PRO A 106 6.24 -6.55 -33.87
CA PRO A 106 4.89 -7.15 -33.85
C PRO A 106 4.68 -7.86 -32.50
N SER A 107 3.52 -8.30 -32.03
CA SER A 107 2.10 -8.01 -32.23
C SER A 107 1.39 -8.93 -31.20
N LYS A 108 0.31 -8.47 -30.56
CA LYS A 108 -0.76 -9.27 -29.90
C LYS A 108 -0.38 -10.39 -28.91
N THR A 109 -0.81 -10.25 -27.65
CA THR A 109 -1.67 -11.26 -26.96
C THR A 109 -2.45 -10.57 -25.82
N LYS A 110 -3.73 -10.22 -26.05
CA LYS A 110 -4.89 -10.72 -25.29
C LYS A 110 -4.61 -11.27 -23.89
N SER A 111 -5.17 -10.59 -22.88
CA SER A 111 -5.87 -11.15 -21.72
C SER A 111 -5.50 -12.57 -21.25
N SER A 112 -4.86 -12.67 -20.08
CA SER A 112 -5.04 -13.80 -19.16
C SER A 112 -4.79 -13.40 -17.72
N THR A 113 -5.87 -12.95 -17.08
CA THR A 113 -6.19 -13.41 -15.72
C THR A 113 -6.04 -14.94 -15.70
N ALA A 114 -5.41 -15.47 -14.65
CA ALA A 114 -5.23 -16.89 -14.34
C ALA A 114 -4.20 -17.65 -15.20
N ALA A 115 -2.99 -17.79 -14.65
CA ALA A 115 -2.26 -19.05 -14.45
C ALA A 115 -0.79 -18.74 -14.11
N ILE A 116 -0.50 -18.31 -12.87
CA ILE A 116 0.83 -18.61 -12.33
C ILE A 116 0.75 -20.08 -11.94
N ALA A 117 1.37 -20.87 -12.79
CA ALA A 117 1.53 -22.29 -12.66
C ALA A 117 2.13 -22.61 -11.29
N LYS A 118 1.48 -23.58 -10.67
CA LYS A 118 1.91 -24.39 -9.56
C LYS A 118 3.22 -25.07 -9.95
N ASP A 119 4.35 -24.59 -9.45
CA ASP A 119 5.54 -25.40 -9.17
C ASP A 119 6.43 -24.69 -8.13
N SER A 120 6.56 -25.36 -6.99
CA SER A 120 7.57 -25.23 -5.92
C SER A 120 8.08 -23.84 -5.52
N GLU A 121 7.50 -23.25 -4.47
CA GLU A 121 8.24 -22.33 -3.57
C GLU A 121 7.72 -22.49 -2.14
N THR A 122 8.09 -23.60 -1.50
CA THR A 122 8.13 -23.69 -0.03
C THR A 122 9.29 -22.89 0.57
N ASP A 123 10.20 -22.36 -0.27
CA ASP A 123 11.42 -21.64 0.14
C ASP A 123 11.21 -20.17 0.53
N SER A 124 9.98 -19.62 0.41
CA SER A 124 9.68 -18.26 0.91
C SER A 124 8.81 -18.25 2.18
N ALA A 125 8.47 -19.42 2.73
CA ALA A 125 7.87 -19.52 4.03
C ALA A 125 8.92 -19.14 5.08
N ASN A 126 8.88 -17.88 5.53
CA ASN A 126 9.79 -17.37 6.54
C ASN A 126 9.71 -18.23 7.81
N GLU A 127 10.67 -19.14 8.00
CA GLU A 127 10.73 -20.14 9.08
C GLU A 127 10.70 -19.53 10.48
N TRP A 128 11.02 -18.24 10.57
CA TRP A 128 11.08 -17.48 11.81
C TRP A 128 9.71 -16.99 12.29
N LEU A 129 8.69 -17.04 11.44
CA LEU A 129 7.35 -16.64 11.77
C LEU A 129 6.45 -17.88 11.89
N PRO A 130 5.65 -18.00 12.96
CA PRO A 130 4.70 -19.10 13.06
C PRO A 130 3.71 -19.06 11.89
N GLU A 131 3.38 -20.24 11.36
CA GLU A 131 2.48 -20.42 10.21
C GLU A 131 1.10 -19.74 10.38
N SER A 132 0.71 -19.49 11.64
CA SER A 132 -0.53 -18.79 11.99
C SER A 132 -0.59 -17.33 11.53
N ILE A 133 0.58 -16.70 11.27
CA ILE A 133 0.69 -15.29 10.86
C ILE A 133 0.95 -15.16 9.34
N THR A 134 1.72 -16.08 8.76
CA THR A 134 2.16 -16.03 7.36
C THR A 134 1.13 -16.60 6.38
N ALA A 135 0.32 -17.58 6.81
CA ALA A 135 -0.74 -18.14 5.97
C ALA A 135 -2.03 -17.31 6.11
N PRO A 136 -2.55 -16.69 5.02
CA PRO A 136 -3.86 -16.04 5.07
C PRO A 136 -4.93 -17.11 5.34
N LYS A 137 -5.46 -17.15 6.58
CA LYS A 137 -6.52 -18.07 7.00
C LYS A 137 -7.73 -17.90 6.08
N LYS A 138 -7.92 -18.83 5.15
CA LYS A 138 -9.12 -18.89 4.29
C LYS A 138 -10.35 -19.00 5.19
N ARG A 139 -11.09 -17.89 5.31
CA ARG A 139 -12.40 -17.85 5.99
C ARG A 139 -13.33 -18.83 5.27
N THR A 140 -13.67 -19.94 5.91
CA THR A 140 -14.71 -20.85 5.45
C THR A 140 -16.04 -20.10 5.46
N LYS A 141 -16.61 -19.91 4.26
CA LYS A 141 -17.91 -19.28 4.06
C LYS A 141 -18.96 -20.22 4.67
N GLY A 142 -19.53 -19.83 5.82
CA GLY A 142 -20.54 -20.61 6.53
C GLY A 142 -21.72 -20.95 5.63
N LYS A 143 -22.02 -22.25 5.51
CA LYS A 143 -23.20 -22.77 4.83
C LYS A 143 -24.38 -22.57 5.78
N ARG A 144 -25.27 -21.62 5.50
CA ARG A 144 -26.52 -21.46 6.25
C ARG A 144 -27.37 -22.71 6.00
N LYS A 145 -27.80 -23.37 7.08
CA LYS A 145 -28.96 -24.28 7.09
C LYS A 145 -30.22 -23.46 7.18
#